data_AF-A0A3D5Z7K7-F1
#
_entry.id   AF-A0A3D5Z7K7-F1
#
_cell.length_a   1.000
_cell.length_b   1.000
_cell.length_c   1.000
_cell.angle_alpha   90.00
_cell.angle_beta   90.00
_cell.angle_gamma   90.00
#
_symmetry.space_group_name_H-M   'P 1'
#
loop_
_entity.id
_entity.type
_entity.pdbx_description
1 polymer ?
#
loop_
_entity_poly.entity_id
_entity_poly.type
_entity_poly.pdbx_seq_one_letter_code
_entity_poly.pdbx_strand_id
1 'polypeptide(L)'
;MENKVKNLCGLYLRVSTEDQAREGFSLPEQKERLEIANKKSLELDNNSNEVIDIVNNLKTTFTNKDKYVLNKDDKDKIDKFIQQVDSTNEEYKKMQKLSITLNDVETELKEHRKKVKILTENNDALNIKVKSLEKKVDKQENDIDDLKDKNSKLQSTINFFENLFDRLVKFIKNKMFGKEKEREDYWIFSKDLYTHNIFSDKTIESIQDDYICNKENDKNKNKGKDDYEIGM
;
A
#
# COMPACT_ATOMS: atom_id res chain seq x y z
N MET A 1 10.26 -5.93 2.36
CA MET A 1 9.57 -4.81 1.67
C MET A 1 10.32 -3.48 1.81
N GLU A 2 10.82 -3.15 3.00
CA GLU A 2 11.49 -1.88 3.32
C GLU A 2 12.66 -1.47 2.38
N ASN A 3 13.55 -2.42 2.04
CA ASN A 3 14.69 -2.13 1.16
C ASN A 3 14.28 -1.81 -0.29
N LYS A 4 13.16 -2.37 -0.76
CA LYS A 4 12.64 -2.09 -2.12
C LYS A 4 12.09 -0.66 -2.20
N VAL A 5 11.39 -0.22 -1.16
CA VAL A 5 10.82 1.14 -1.07
C VAL A 5 11.94 2.18 -0.93
N LYS A 6 12.96 1.91 -0.09
CA LYS A 6 14.13 2.80 0.06
C LYS A 6 14.91 2.95 -1.25
N ASN A 7 15.13 1.86 -1.99
CA ASN A 7 15.80 1.92 -3.30
C ASN A 7 14.98 2.66 -4.35
N LEU A 8 13.66 2.45 -4.40
CA LEU A 8 12.79 3.14 -5.36
C LEU A 8 12.74 4.65 -5.09
N CYS A 9 12.66 5.04 -3.82
CA CYS A 9 12.68 6.44 -3.40
C CYS A 9 14.02 7.12 -3.72
N GLY A 10 15.14 6.42 -3.49
CA GLY A 10 16.47 6.89 -3.86
C GLY A 10 16.68 7.06 -5.37
N LEU A 11 16.10 6.17 -6.19
CA LEU A 11 16.10 6.29 -7.66
C LEU A 11 15.28 7.49 -8.13
N TYR A 12 14.08 7.68 -7.57
CA TYR A 12 13.19 8.79 -7.93
C TYR A 12 13.79 10.16 -7.58
N LEU A 13 14.44 10.27 -6.42
CA LEU A 13 15.18 11.47 -6.03
C LEU A 13 16.33 11.78 -6.99
N ARG A 14 17.10 10.77 -7.40
CA ARG A 14 18.23 10.95 -8.34
C ARG A 14 17.77 11.44 -9.71
N VAL A 15 16.76 10.78 -10.28
CA VAL A 15 16.20 11.13 -11.60
C VAL A 15 15.61 12.55 -11.56
N SER A 16 14.85 12.90 -10.52
CA SER A 16 14.29 14.25 -10.38
C SER A 16 15.37 15.33 -10.29
N THR A 17 16.48 15.08 -9.60
CA THR A 17 17.56 16.07 -9.48
C THR A 17 18.41 16.19 -10.74
N GLU A 18 18.60 15.10 -11.48
CA GLU A 18 19.35 15.12 -12.75
C GLU A 18 18.56 15.77 -13.89
N ASP A 19 17.24 15.56 -13.94
CA ASP A 19 16.38 16.20 -14.94
C ASP A 19 16.21 17.69 -14.66
N GLN A 20 16.13 18.11 -13.39
CA GLN A 20 16.12 19.53 -13.00
C GLN A 20 17.47 20.23 -13.21
N ALA A 21 18.58 19.48 -13.22
CA ALA A 21 19.92 20.04 -13.49
C ALA A 21 20.25 20.12 -14.99
N ARG A 22 19.47 19.49 -15.87
CA ARG A 22 19.78 19.41 -17.32
C ARG A 22 19.25 20.57 -18.16
N GLU A 23 18.34 21.40 -17.66
CA GLU A 23 17.87 22.57 -18.41
C GLU A 23 18.57 23.86 -17.97
N GLY A 24 19.79 24.05 -18.48
CA GLY A 24 20.38 25.38 -18.74
C GLY A 24 20.80 26.27 -17.55
N PHE A 25 20.67 25.81 -16.30
CA PHE A 25 20.97 26.64 -15.12
C PHE A 25 22.09 26.06 -14.23
N SER A 26 23.32 26.54 -14.40
CA SER A 26 24.48 26.17 -13.58
C SER A 26 24.80 27.25 -12.54
N LEU A 27 24.61 26.93 -11.26
CA LEU A 27 24.95 27.82 -10.12
C LEU A 27 26.39 28.38 -10.18
N PRO A 28 27.42 27.55 -10.46
CA PRO A 28 28.79 28.04 -10.64
C PRO A 28 28.93 29.06 -11.77
N GLU A 29 28.32 28.81 -12.93
CA GLU A 29 28.39 29.72 -14.08
C GLU A 29 27.69 31.06 -13.80
N GLN A 30 26.55 31.03 -13.09
CA GLN A 30 25.84 32.26 -12.72
C GLN A 30 26.63 33.09 -11.68
N LYS A 31 27.32 32.42 -10.75
CA LYS A 31 28.21 33.09 -9.79
C LYS A 31 29.36 33.81 -10.51
N GLU A 32 29.98 33.13 -11.47
CA GLU A 32 31.05 33.73 -12.28
C GLU A 32 30.56 34.94 -13.08
N ARG A 33 29.37 34.85 -13.70
CA ARG A 33 28.75 35.99 -14.40
C ARG A 33 28.50 37.18 -13.47
N LEU A 34 28.06 36.93 -12.23
CA LEU A 34 27.84 37.97 -11.23
C LEU A 34 29.15 38.67 -10.84
N GLU A 35 30.23 37.90 -10.66
CA GLU A 35 31.56 38.44 -10.35
C GLU A 35 32.11 39.31 -11.49
N ILE A 36 31.92 38.90 -12.74
CA ILE A 36 32.31 39.69 -13.93
C ILE A 36 31.52 41.01 -13.99
N ALA A 37 30.20 40.95 -13.79
CA ALA A 37 29.36 42.14 -13.80
C ALA A 37 29.76 43.14 -12.69
N ASN A 38 30.08 42.63 -11.50
CA ASN A 38 30.52 43.47 -10.38
C ASN A 38 31.86 44.16 -10.67
N LYS A 39 32.83 43.43 -11.25
CA LYS A 39 34.12 44.02 -11.66
C LYS A 39 33.94 45.13 -12.70
N LYS A 40 33.14 44.90 -13.74
CA LYS A 40 32.85 45.91 -14.78
C LYS A 40 32.17 47.15 -14.19
N SER A 41 31.25 46.97 -13.25
CA SER A 41 30.58 48.08 -12.54
C SER A 41 31.59 48.95 -11.78
N LEU A 42 32.52 48.34 -11.04
CA LEU A 42 33.54 49.07 -10.30
C LEU A 42 34.53 49.81 -11.21
N GLU A 43 34.90 49.20 -12.35
CA GLU A 43 35.74 49.88 -13.35
C GLU A 43 35.01 51.09 -13.96
N LEU A 44 33.70 50.97 -14.18
CA LEU A 44 32.88 52.04 -14.74
C LEU A 44 32.80 53.25 -13.80
N ASP A 45 32.66 53.02 -12.49
CA ASP A 45 32.66 54.10 -11.47
C ASP A 45 33.94 54.94 -11.53
N ASN A 46 35.09 54.27 -11.64
CA ASN A 46 36.38 54.95 -11.73
C ASN A 46 36.51 55.77 -13.03
N ASN A 47 36.13 55.20 -14.17
CA ASN A 47 36.24 55.90 -15.46
C ASN A 47 35.20 57.04 -15.59
N SER A 48 34.06 56.93 -14.90
CA SER A 48 33.09 58.02 -14.80
C SER A 48 33.69 59.26 -14.12
N ASN A 49 34.48 59.08 -13.06
CA ASN A 49 35.16 60.19 -12.38
C ASN A 49 36.17 60.88 -13.32
N GLU A 50 36.94 60.12 -14.10
CA GLU A 50 37.86 60.68 -15.09
C GLU A 50 37.13 61.50 -16.17
N VAL A 51 35.99 61.02 -16.67
CA VAL A 51 35.20 61.77 -17.67
C VAL A 51 34.60 63.05 -17.07
N ILE A 52 34.11 63.00 -15.83
CA ILE A 52 33.62 64.18 -15.11
C ILE A 52 34.74 65.22 -14.98
N ASP A 53 35.94 64.79 -14.61
CA ASP A 53 37.11 65.67 -14.50
C ASP A 53 37.48 66.30 -15.84
N ILE A 54 37.46 65.54 -16.94
CA ILE A 54 37.69 66.07 -18.29
C ILE A 54 36.66 67.15 -18.62
N VAL A 55 35.37 66.85 -18.42
CA VAL A 55 34.26 67.77 -18.73
C VAL A 55 34.36 69.07 -17.93
N ASN A 56 34.70 68.98 -16.64
CA ASN A 56 34.86 70.15 -15.77
C ASN A 56 36.07 71.02 -16.13
N ASN A 57 37.10 70.44 -16.74
CA ASN A 57 38.35 71.12 -17.09
C ASN A 57 38.47 71.48 -18.59
N LEU A 58 37.37 71.40 -19.36
CA LEU A 58 37.35 71.77 -20.78
C LEU A 58 37.72 73.24 -20.98
N LYS A 59 38.59 73.51 -21.96
CA LYS A 59 39.05 74.86 -22.29
C LYS A 59 38.18 75.48 -23.39
N THR A 60 37.87 76.77 -23.26
CA THR A 60 37.15 77.53 -24.28
C THR A 60 38.07 78.00 -25.41
N THR A 61 37.54 78.20 -26.62
CA THR A 61 38.30 78.77 -27.74
C THR A 61 38.66 80.24 -27.51
N PHE A 62 39.78 80.70 -28.07
CA PHE A 62 40.23 82.11 -27.96
C PHE A 62 39.22 83.13 -28.50
N THR A 63 38.37 82.73 -29.45
CA THR A 63 37.44 83.62 -30.15
C THR A 63 36.01 83.57 -29.64
N ASN A 64 35.63 82.53 -28.88
CA ASN A 64 34.27 82.34 -28.38
C ASN A 64 34.26 81.55 -27.07
N LYS A 65 33.72 82.15 -26.00
CA LYS A 65 33.60 81.54 -24.66
C LYS A 65 32.58 80.41 -24.58
N ASP A 66 31.68 80.31 -25.54
CA ASP A 66 30.64 79.27 -25.60
C ASP A 66 31.10 78.02 -26.37
N LYS A 67 32.33 78.02 -26.90
CA LYS A 67 32.90 76.89 -27.65
C LYS A 67 34.04 76.25 -26.87
N TYR A 68 33.92 74.94 -26.62
CA TYR A 68 34.93 74.15 -25.93
C TYR A 68 35.78 73.33 -26.90
N VAL A 69 37.05 73.10 -26.53
CA VAL A 69 37.99 72.28 -27.29
C VAL A 69 38.39 71.08 -26.44
N LEU A 70 38.33 69.90 -27.06
CA LEU A 70 38.75 68.64 -26.48
C LEU A 70 40.07 68.22 -27.14
N ASN A 71 41.06 67.85 -26.35
CA ASN A 71 42.29 67.26 -26.89
C ASN A 71 42.03 65.79 -27.27
N LYS A 72 42.97 65.20 -28.03
CA LYS A 72 42.83 63.84 -28.54
C LYS A 72 42.83 62.79 -27.41
N ASP A 73 43.69 62.92 -26.42
CA ASP A 73 43.83 61.95 -25.34
C ASP A 73 42.55 61.87 -24.49
N ASP A 74 41.96 63.02 -24.17
CA ASP A 74 40.69 63.11 -23.44
C ASP A 74 39.52 62.58 -24.28
N LYS A 75 39.52 62.81 -25.60
CA LYS A 75 38.56 62.18 -26.52
C LYS A 75 38.66 60.66 -26.46
N ASP A 76 39.87 60.11 -26.53
CA ASP A 76 40.09 58.67 -26.55
C ASP A 76 39.68 58.02 -25.20
N LYS A 77 39.87 58.73 -24.08
CA LYS A 77 39.34 58.30 -22.76
C LYS A 77 37.82 58.29 -22.71
N ILE A 78 37.17 59.32 -23.23
CA ILE A 78 35.70 59.39 -23.33
C ILE A 78 35.16 58.26 -24.22
N ASP A 79 35.79 58.01 -25.38
CA ASP A 79 35.40 56.91 -26.27
C ASP A 79 35.52 55.53 -25.56
N LYS A 80 36.59 55.32 -24.78
CA LYS A 80 36.78 54.11 -23.97
C LYS A 80 35.71 53.97 -22.89
N PHE A 81 35.35 55.06 -22.22
CA PHE A 81 34.26 55.07 -21.24
C PHE A 81 32.93 54.68 -21.89
N ILE A 82 32.59 55.26 -23.05
CA ILE A 82 31.36 54.92 -23.79
C ILE A 82 31.32 53.41 -24.13
N GLN A 83 32.42 52.84 -24.61
CA GLN A 83 32.50 51.40 -24.89
C GLN A 83 32.28 50.53 -23.64
N GLN A 84 32.78 50.98 -22.49
CA GLN A 84 32.56 50.27 -21.22
C GLN A 84 31.12 50.40 -20.72
N VAL A 85 30.48 51.57 -20.89
CA VAL A 85 29.06 51.75 -20.61
C VAL A 85 28.24 50.75 -21.42
N ASP A 86 28.49 50.66 -22.73
CA ASP A 86 27.78 49.73 -23.61
C ASP A 86 28.00 48.27 -23.18
N SER A 87 29.24 47.87 -22.89
CA SER A 87 29.56 46.51 -22.44
C SER A 87 28.89 46.17 -21.10
N THR A 88 28.85 47.13 -20.17
CA THR A 88 28.25 46.95 -18.84
C THR A 88 26.72 46.85 -18.93
N ASN A 89 26.10 47.66 -19.79
CA ASN A 89 24.66 47.60 -20.05
C ASN A 89 24.22 46.24 -20.60
N GLU A 90 25.02 45.63 -21.50
CA GLU A 90 24.74 44.29 -22.00
C GLU A 90 24.84 43.20 -20.92
N GLU A 91 25.80 43.29 -19.98
CA GLU A 91 25.82 42.37 -18.83
C GLU A 91 24.64 42.60 -17.88
N TYR A 92 24.25 43.85 -17.66
CA TYR A 92 23.09 44.19 -16.82
C TYR A 92 21.80 43.55 -17.34
N LYS A 93 21.54 43.62 -18.65
CA LYS A 93 20.38 42.95 -19.28
C LYS A 93 20.38 41.44 -19.04
N LYS A 94 21.55 40.79 -19.07
CA LYS A 94 21.66 39.34 -18.77
C LYS A 94 21.38 39.07 -17.29
N MET A 95 21.88 39.91 -16.39
CA MET A 95 21.65 39.79 -14.94
C MET A 95 20.18 40.00 -14.56
N GLN A 96 19.47 40.90 -15.25
CA GLN A 96 18.04 41.09 -15.04
C GLN A 96 17.24 39.83 -15.38
N LYS A 97 17.52 39.20 -16.53
CA LYS A 97 16.90 37.92 -16.91
C LYS A 97 17.17 36.84 -15.87
N LEU A 98 18.42 36.73 -15.40
CA LEU A 98 18.82 35.81 -14.34
C LEU A 98 18.01 36.04 -13.05
N SER A 99 17.81 37.29 -12.64
CA SER A 99 17.05 37.62 -11.42
C SER A 99 15.59 37.20 -11.51
N ILE A 100 14.95 37.36 -12.67
CA ILE A 100 13.56 36.93 -12.88
C ILE A 100 13.48 35.40 -12.77
N THR A 101 14.35 34.68 -13.49
CA THR A 101 14.41 33.21 -13.45
C THR A 101 14.66 32.68 -12.03
N LEU A 102 15.52 33.34 -11.25
CA LEU A 102 15.79 32.94 -9.86
C LEU A 102 14.56 33.10 -8.95
N ASN A 103 13.81 34.18 -9.11
CA ASN A 103 12.56 34.37 -8.38
C ASN A 103 11.52 33.28 -8.74
N ASP A 104 11.38 32.97 -10.02
CA ASP A 104 10.45 31.91 -10.47
C ASP A 104 10.84 30.56 -9.85
N VAL A 105 12.11 30.18 -9.94
CA VAL A 105 12.64 28.95 -9.31
C VAL A 105 12.44 28.94 -7.79
N GLU A 106 12.63 30.08 -7.10
CA GLU A 106 12.39 30.17 -5.66
C GLU A 106 10.92 29.92 -5.31
N THR A 107 10.00 30.49 -6.10
CA THR A 107 8.56 30.29 -5.90
C THR A 107 8.16 28.84 -6.11
N GLU A 108 8.62 28.20 -7.18
CA GLU A 108 8.39 26.78 -7.46
C GLU A 108 8.96 25.89 -6.34
N LEU A 109 10.20 26.14 -5.91
CA LEU A 109 10.85 25.38 -4.83
C LEU A 109 10.04 25.46 -3.53
N LYS A 110 9.50 26.64 -3.21
CA LYS A 110 8.64 26.85 -2.03
C LYS A 110 7.34 26.06 -2.14
N GLU A 111 6.73 25.98 -3.31
CA GLU A 111 5.55 25.14 -3.55
C GLU A 111 5.86 23.66 -3.46
N HIS A 112 6.96 23.21 -4.06
CA HIS A 112 7.40 21.82 -3.98
C HIS A 112 7.68 21.39 -2.54
N ARG A 113 8.31 22.25 -1.72
CA ARG A 113 8.51 22.00 -0.28
C ARG A 113 7.19 21.80 0.45
N LYS A 114 6.15 22.60 0.16
CA LYS A 114 4.81 22.40 0.74
C LYS A 114 4.21 21.07 0.31
N LYS A 115 4.29 20.72 -0.98
CA LYS A 115 3.79 19.43 -1.51
C LYS A 115 4.49 18.25 -0.85
N VAL A 116 5.82 18.30 -0.72
CA VAL A 116 6.61 17.25 -0.02
C VAL A 116 6.15 17.09 1.42
N LYS A 117 5.97 18.19 2.17
CA LYS A 117 5.49 18.15 3.56
C LYS A 117 4.15 17.43 3.69
N ILE A 118 3.16 17.78 2.84
CA ILE A 118 1.84 17.15 2.83
C ILE A 118 1.95 15.65 2.50
N LEU A 119 2.77 15.29 1.52
CA LEU A 119 2.98 13.90 1.14
C LEU A 119 3.64 13.08 2.26
N THR A 120 4.59 13.66 2.98
CA THR A 120 5.22 13.04 4.15
C THR A 120 4.20 12.79 5.26
N GLU A 121 3.41 13.80 5.63
CA GLU A 121 2.36 13.67 6.65
C GLU A 121 1.32 12.60 6.28
N ASN A 122 0.91 12.55 5.00
CA ASN A 122 -0.01 11.53 4.49
C ASN A 122 0.57 10.11 4.58
N ASN A 123 1.86 9.93 4.25
CA ASN A 123 2.53 8.64 4.36
C ASN A 123 2.63 8.17 5.82
N ASP A 124 2.89 9.09 6.76
CA ASP A 124 2.91 8.77 8.19
C ASP A 124 1.52 8.33 8.69
N ALA A 125 0.46 9.03 8.27
CA ALA A 125 -0.91 8.65 8.60
C ALA A 125 -1.30 7.28 8.02
N LEU A 126 -0.90 7.00 6.78
CA LEU A 126 -1.11 5.68 6.15
C LEU A 126 -0.36 4.58 6.91
N ASN A 127 0.88 4.82 7.32
CA ASN A 127 1.67 3.86 8.09
C ASN A 127 1.02 3.52 9.43
N ILE A 128 0.46 4.51 10.14
CA ILE A 128 -0.30 4.28 11.37
C ILE A 128 -1.54 3.41 11.10
N LYS A 129 -2.28 3.69 10.02
CA LYS A 129 -3.47 2.91 9.63
C LYS A 129 -3.12 1.47 9.29
N VAL A 130 -2.02 1.23 8.57
CA VAL A 130 -1.52 -0.11 8.25
C VAL A 130 -1.21 -0.88 9.52
N LYS A 131 -0.43 -0.31 10.45
CA LYS A 131 -0.13 -0.95 11.75
C LYS A 131 -1.37 -1.28 12.57
N SER A 132 -2.40 -0.44 12.50
CA SER A 132 -3.67 -0.73 13.18
C SER A 132 -4.44 -1.88 12.52
N LEU A 133 -4.36 -2.02 11.19
CA LEU A 133 -5.01 -3.11 10.47
C LEU A 133 -4.28 -4.43 10.70
N GLU A 134 -2.95 -4.43 10.69
CA GLU A 134 -2.12 -5.61 11.02
C GLU A 134 -2.53 -6.20 12.38
N LYS A 135 -2.61 -5.37 13.44
CA LYS A 135 -3.07 -5.82 14.76
C LYS A 135 -4.49 -6.41 14.77
N LYS A 136 -5.39 -5.90 13.93
CA LYS A 136 -6.76 -6.43 13.83
C LYS A 136 -6.77 -7.79 13.15
N VAL A 137 -5.96 -7.95 12.10
CA VAL A 137 -5.80 -9.22 11.38
C VAL A 137 -5.22 -10.29 12.32
N ASP A 138 -4.15 -9.98 13.05
CA ASP A 138 -3.54 -10.92 14.00
C ASP A 138 -4.55 -11.41 15.05
N LYS A 139 -5.38 -10.51 15.58
CA LYS A 139 -6.44 -10.89 16.53
C LYS A 139 -7.48 -11.82 15.89
N GLN A 140 -7.93 -11.49 14.68
CA GLN A 140 -8.91 -12.29 13.96
C GLN A 140 -8.38 -13.68 13.60
N GLU A 141 -7.09 -13.79 13.27
CA GLU A 141 -6.43 -15.07 12.98
C GLU A 141 -6.44 -15.98 14.22
N ASN A 142 -6.08 -15.43 15.39
CA ASN A 142 -6.18 -16.17 16.66
C ASN A 142 -7.61 -16.63 16.98
N ASP A 143 -8.61 -15.76 16.77
CA ASP A 143 -10.02 -16.09 16.99
C ASP A 143 -10.48 -17.22 16.04
N ILE A 144 -10.02 -17.20 14.79
CA ILE A 144 -10.31 -18.26 13.80
C ILE A 144 -9.68 -19.59 14.23
N ASP A 145 -8.44 -19.58 14.71
CA ASP A 145 -7.76 -20.80 15.16
C ASP A 145 -8.46 -21.44 16.36
N ASP A 146 -8.89 -20.65 17.35
CA ASP A 146 -9.67 -21.14 18.49
C ASP A 146 -11.02 -21.74 18.06
N LEU A 147 -11.73 -21.08 17.12
CA LEU A 147 -12.98 -21.61 16.56
C LEU A 147 -12.75 -22.92 15.79
N LYS A 148 -11.66 -23.03 15.04
CA LYS A 148 -11.31 -24.23 14.29
C LYS A 148 -11.01 -25.40 15.22
N ASP A 149 -10.30 -25.17 16.33
CA ASP A 149 -10.05 -26.18 17.35
C ASP A 149 -11.35 -26.64 18.02
N LYS A 150 -12.21 -25.70 18.44
CA LYS A 150 -13.54 -26.00 19.01
C LYS A 150 -14.40 -26.81 18.04
N ASN A 151 -14.41 -26.46 16.76
CA ASN A 151 -15.18 -27.17 15.75
C ASN A 151 -14.65 -28.61 15.52
N SER A 152 -13.33 -28.79 15.54
CA SER A 152 -12.69 -30.11 15.41
C SER A 152 -13.03 -31.02 16.59
N LYS A 153 -13.05 -30.46 17.80
CA LYS A 153 -13.50 -31.17 19.02
C LYS A 153 -14.97 -31.56 18.93
N LEU A 154 -15.83 -30.63 18.52
CA LEU A 154 -17.27 -30.90 18.33
C LEU A 154 -17.51 -32.02 17.30
N GLN A 155 -16.81 -31.96 16.16
CA GLN A 155 -16.90 -33.01 15.13
C GLN A 155 -16.49 -34.39 15.70
N SER A 156 -15.42 -34.43 16.49
CA SER A 156 -14.98 -35.66 17.15
C SER A 156 -16.04 -36.20 18.13
N THR A 157 -16.70 -35.32 18.90
CA THR A 157 -17.78 -35.70 19.80
C THR A 157 -19.01 -36.22 19.05
N ILE A 158 -19.40 -35.57 17.95
CA ILE A 158 -20.53 -36.03 17.10
C ILE A 158 -20.23 -37.43 16.54
N ASN A 159 -19.05 -37.63 15.93
CA ASN A 159 -18.63 -38.93 15.41
C ASN A 159 -18.65 -40.01 16.50
N PHE A 160 -18.24 -39.67 17.73
CA PHE A 160 -18.31 -40.60 18.85
C PHE A 160 -19.76 -41.01 19.17
N PHE A 161 -20.69 -40.06 19.25
CA PHE A 161 -22.10 -40.36 19.50
C PHE A 161 -22.74 -41.13 18.35
N GLU A 162 -22.47 -40.77 17.08
CA GLU A 162 -22.95 -41.52 15.92
C GLU A 162 -22.52 -42.99 15.99
N ASN A 163 -21.23 -43.25 16.28
CA ASN A 163 -20.72 -44.60 16.46
C ASN A 163 -21.38 -45.35 17.63
N LEU A 164 -21.67 -44.65 18.74
CA LEU A 164 -22.40 -45.24 19.86
C LEU A 164 -23.84 -45.60 19.49
N PHE A 165 -24.54 -44.70 18.79
CA PHE A 165 -25.91 -44.94 18.33
C PHE A 165 -25.97 -46.09 17.33
N ASP A 166 -25.04 -46.17 16.38
CA ASP A 166 -24.94 -47.28 15.44
C ASP A 166 -24.74 -48.62 16.15
N ARG A 167 -23.90 -48.63 17.19
CA ARG A 167 -23.69 -49.83 18.03
C ARG A 167 -24.94 -50.21 18.80
N LEU A 168 -25.67 -49.25 19.35
CA LEU A 168 -26.93 -49.48 20.05
C LEU A 168 -27.98 -50.08 19.10
N VAL A 169 -28.16 -49.50 17.92
CA VAL A 169 -29.09 -50.01 16.91
C VAL A 169 -28.70 -51.42 16.47
N LYS A 170 -27.42 -51.68 16.19
CA LYS A 170 -26.92 -53.02 15.87
C LYS A 170 -27.18 -54.02 16.99
N PHE A 171 -26.95 -53.62 18.25
CA PHE A 171 -27.24 -54.46 19.40
C PHE A 171 -28.72 -54.84 19.46
N ILE A 172 -29.63 -53.88 19.32
CA ILE A 172 -31.08 -54.12 19.33
C ILE A 172 -31.50 -55.02 18.16
N LYS A 173 -31.01 -54.77 16.94
CA LYS A 173 -31.26 -55.64 15.78
C LYS A 173 -30.82 -57.08 16.06
N ASN A 174 -29.63 -57.28 16.62
CA ASN A 174 -29.17 -58.62 17.01
C ASN A 174 -30.12 -59.30 18.00
N LYS A 175 -30.74 -58.54 18.91
CA LYS A 175 -31.74 -59.06 19.86
C LYS A 175 -33.04 -59.47 19.19
N MET A 176 -33.38 -58.92 18.02
CA MET A 176 -34.52 -59.41 17.23
C MET A 176 -34.32 -60.86 16.77
N PHE A 177 -33.08 -61.33 16.64
CA PHE A 177 -32.75 -62.72 16.33
C PHE A 177 -32.65 -63.63 17.57
N GLY A 178 -32.95 -63.09 18.77
CA GLY A 178 -32.97 -63.83 20.03
C GLY A 178 -34.22 -64.69 20.21
N LYS A 179 -34.37 -65.22 21.44
CA LYS A 179 -35.54 -66.02 21.86
C LYS A 179 -36.82 -65.18 21.80
N GLU A 180 -37.97 -65.82 21.62
CA GLU A 180 -39.28 -65.14 21.46
C GLU A 180 -39.53 -64.06 22.52
N LYS A 181 -39.39 -64.38 23.81
CA LYS A 181 -39.57 -63.41 24.88
C LYS A 181 -38.63 -62.20 24.76
N GLU A 182 -37.35 -62.46 24.51
CA GLU A 182 -36.34 -61.42 24.36
C GLU A 182 -36.65 -60.53 23.15
N ARG A 183 -37.05 -61.13 22.03
CA ARG A 183 -37.46 -60.39 20.81
C ARG A 183 -38.61 -59.43 21.09
N GLU A 184 -39.66 -59.87 21.78
CA GLU A 184 -40.81 -59.01 22.07
C GLU A 184 -40.44 -57.87 23.04
N ASP A 185 -39.64 -58.14 24.08
CA ASP A 185 -39.18 -57.13 25.04
C ASP A 185 -38.38 -56.02 24.34
N TYR A 186 -37.42 -56.39 23.47
CA TYR A 186 -36.63 -55.42 22.72
C TYR A 186 -37.42 -54.70 21.62
N TRP A 187 -38.47 -55.33 21.08
CA TRP A 187 -39.37 -54.68 20.13
C TRP A 187 -40.23 -53.60 20.79
N ILE A 188 -40.78 -53.87 21.98
CA ILE A 188 -41.49 -52.87 22.78
C ILE A 188 -40.54 -51.71 23.11
N PHE A 189 -39.34 -52.01 23.59
CA PHE A 189 -38.34 -50.98 23.88
C PHE A 189 -37.99 -50.13 22.64
N SER A 190 -37.88 -50.75 21.45
CA SER A 190 -37.61 -50.02 20.21
C SER A 190 -38.75 -49.09 19.82
N LYS A 191 -40.01 -49.50 20.05
CA LYS A 191 -41.18 -48.64 19.84
C LYS A 191 -41.17 -47.45 20.80
N ASP A 192 -40.81 -47.66 22.08
CA ASP A 192 -40.71 -46.56 23.03
C ASP A 192 -39.66 -45.54 22.58
N LEU A 193 -38.47 -46.00 22.17
CA LEU A 193 -37.44 -45.13 21.60
C LEU A 193 -37.93 -44.36 20.36
N TYR A 194 -38.73 -44.99 19.52
CA TYR A 194 -39.35 -44.32 18.37
C TYR A 194 -40.37 -43.25 18.79
N THR A 195 -41.29 -43.59 19.70
CA THR A 195 -42.32 -42.65 20.19
C THR A 195 -41.74 -41.43 20.91
N HIS A 196 -40.54 -41.57 21.47
CA HIS A 196 -39.79 -40.47 22.08
C HIS A 196 -38.82 -39.77 21.12
N ASN A 197 -38.96 -40.00 19.80
CA ASN A 197 -38.14 -39.38 18.76
C ASN A 197 -36.63 -39.66 18.88
N ILE A 198 -36.24 -40.72 19.59
CA ILE A 198 -34.85 -41.17 19.70
C ILE A 198 -34.47 -41.95 18.45
N PHE A 199 -35.35 -42.85 17.99
CA PHE A 199 -35.20 -43.50 16.69
C PHE A 199 -35.91 -42.72 15.59
N SER A 200 -35.24 -42.62 14.44
CA SER A 200 -35.85 -42.10 13.21
C SER A 200 -36.79 -43.13 12.59
N ASP A 201 -37.70 -42.68 11.72
CA ASP A 201 -38.58 -43.55 10.92
C ASP A 201 -37.76 -44.66 10.23
N LYS A 202 -36.68 -44.27 9.55
CA LYS A 202 -35.77 -45.20 8.88
C LYS A 202 -35.16 -46.24 9.83
N THR A 203 -34.81 -45.82 11.05
CA THR A 203 -34.19 -46.71 12.04
C THR A 203 -35.20 -47.74 12.55
N ILE A 204 -36.41 -47.31 12.90
CA ILE A 204 -37.44 -48.22 13.42
C ILE A 204 -37.96 -49.17 12.34
N GLU A 205 -38.15 -48.69 11.10
CA GLU A 205 -38.52 -49.52 9.95
C GLU A 205 -37.50 -50.64 9.75
N SER A 206 -36.20 -50.28 9.74
CA SER A 206 -35.15 -51.27 9.57
C SER A 206 -35.08 -52.31 10.70
N ILE A 207 -35.46 -51.94 11.92
CA ILE A 207 -35.56 -52.89 13.05
C ILE A 207 -36.82 -53.77 12.90
N GLN A 208 -37.93 -53.18 12.44
CA GLN A 208 -39.19 -53.87 12.20
C GLN A 208 -39.05 -54.98 11.14
N ASP A 209 -38.33 -54.70 10.06
CA ASP A 209 -38.04 -55.68 9.01
C ASP A 209 -37.33 -56.93 9.59
N ASP A 210 -36.32 -56.72 10.43
CA ASP A 210 -35.60 -57.81 11.11
C ASP A 210 -36.53 -58.61 12.05
N TYR A 211 -37.40 -57.92 12.79
CA TYR A 211 -38.39 -58.54 13.69
C TYR A 211 -39.39 -59.42 12.92
N ILE A 212 -39.97 -58.92 11.82
CA ILE A 212 -40.94 -59.66 10.99
C ILE A 212 -40.27 -60.88 10.37
N CYS A 213 -39.12 -60.69 9.71
CA CYS A 213 -38.38 -61.77 9.05
C CYS A 213 -38.10 -62.94 10.01
N ASN A 214 -37.73 -62.64 11.26
CA ASN A 214 -37.45 -63.71 12.23
C ASN A 214 -38.72 -64.42 12.72
N LYS A 215 -39.81 -63.69 12.97
CA LYS A 215 -41.09 -64.26 13.43
C LYS A 215 -41.70 -65.20 12.39
N GLU A 216 -41.51 -64.93 11.10
CA GLU A 216 -41.92 -65.81 10.00
C GLU A 216 -41.04 -67.08 9.92
N ASN A 217 -39.74 -66.95 10.12
CA ASN A 217 -38.82 -68.09 10.13
C ASN A 217 -39.07 -69.07 11.28
N ASP A 218 -39.40 -68.59 12.48
CA ASP A 218 -39.73 -69.47 13.61
C ASP A 218 -41.06 -70.22 13.40
N LYS A 219 -42.05 -69.62 12.73
CA LYS A 219 -43.29 -70.31 12.34
C LYS A 219 -43.03 -71.44 11.33
N ASN A 220 -42.06 -71.27 10.44
CA ASN A 220 -41.69 -72.27 9.44
C ASN A 220 -40.84 -73.42 10.02
N LYS A 221 -40.03 -73.19 11.07
CA LYS A 221 -39.31 -74.26 11.78
C LYS A 221 -40.23 -75.29 12.45
N ASN A 222 -41.41 -74.85 12.89
CA ASN A 222 -42.40 -75.74 13.52
C ASN A 222 -43.22 -76.56 12.51
N LYS A 223 -43.16 -76.29 11.20
CA LYS A 223 -43.87 -77.05 10.14
C LYS A 223 -43.08 -78.24 9.58
N GLY A 224 -41.82 -78.43 9.97
CA GLY A 224 -40.95 -79.52 9.50
C GLY A 224 -40.86 -80.73 10.43
N LYS A 225 -41.74 -80.81 11.44
CA LYS A 225 -41.79 -81.92 12.42
C LYS A 225 -43.18 -82.55 12.49
N ASP A 226 -43.89 -82.60 11.37
CA ASP A 226 -45.12 -83.38 11.30
C ASP A 226 -44.77 -84.79 10.84
N ASP A 227 -45.02 -85.71 11.76
CA ASP A 227 -44.68 -87.12 11.78
C ASP A 227 -45.10 -87.88 10.50
N TYR A 228 -44.16 -88.62 9.90
CA TYR A 228 -44.53 -89.73 9.02
C TYR A 228 -45.11 -90.84 9.90
N GLU A 229 -46.44 -90.89 10.06
CA GLU A 229 -47.11 -92.09 10.55
C GLU A 229 -46.83 -93.24 9.57
N ILE A 230 -46.08 -94.24 10.04
CA ILE A 230 -45.91 -95.52 9.38
C ILE A 230 -47.21 -96.30 9.54
N GLY A 231 -48.07 -96.24 8.52
CA GLY A 231 -49.22 -97.13 8.36
C GLY A 231 -48.79 -98.45 7.71
N MET A 232 -48.96 -99.53 8.46
CA MET A 232 -48.72 -100.94 8.13
C MET A 232 -49.49 -101.42 6.89
#